data_AF-A0A2H9SVF1-F1
#
_entry.id   AF-A0A2H9SVF1-F1
#
_cell.length_a   1.000
_cell.length_b   1.000
_cell.length_c   1.000
_cell.angle_alpha   90.00
_cell.angle_beta   90.00
_cell.angle_gamma   90.00
#
_symmetry.space_group_name_H-M   'P 1'
#
loop_
_entity.id
_entity.type
_entity.pdbx_description
1 polymer ?
#
loop_
_entity_poly.entity_id
_entity_poly.type
_entity_poly.pdbx_seq_one_letter_code
_entity_poly.pdbx_strand_id
1 'polypeptide(L)'
;MNWLLDPDLQVLPWQVEDYRALPMGALFERLHASQLDLDKVSFIALAEHCDNPEEMTDELLGDARISQEAEDQVYLLIFELWRRLATEKPCLSTFCDELDHQIYLYDQGQGEKDEAMQDILANLQVVLDENVDGGGKPLEVFDFVSNNCANDVESFLYDFIAEQIDNQNYSYASELIEGFQKYVKDDKWFEFLKARILSVSDSEGANLAVRQLVKKTVAKPDLEFILEMLTFLVQDGEKEAFVKLAKKGTTLLQVEEDFQDMLLIGADFLHNLDQEKEEALVKKIITQRQGKVSTDPIKLPDPDIQKFLKLLD
;
A
#
# COMPACT_ATOMS: atom_id res chain seq x y z
N MET A 1 8.01 7.03 -9.50
CA MET A 1 9.04 7.95 -8.98
C MET A 1 8.31 9.26 -8.68
N ASN A 2 8.31 9.71 -7.43
CA ASN A 2 7.42 10.76 -6.92
C ASN A 2 8.22 12.04 -6.65
N TRP A 3 7.77 13.21 -7.13
CA TRP A 3 8.43 14.50 -6.88
C TRP A 3 8.55 14.82 -5.38
N LEU A 4 7.63 14.34 -4.55
CA LEU A 4 7.70 14.49 -3.09
C LEU A 4 8.88 13.72 -2.47
N LEU A 5 9.31 12.63 -3.10
CA LEU A 5 10.42 11.78 -2.64
C LEU A 5 11.76 12.16 -3.29
N ASP A 6 11.72 12.82 -4.45
CA ASP A 6 12.92 13.29 -5.17
C ASP A 6 12.70 14.72 -5.72
N PRO A 7 13.09 15.76 -4.93
CA PRO A 7 12.96 17.16 -5.33
C PRO A 7 13.83 17.55 -6.53
N ASP A 8 14.80 16.72 -6.93
CA ASP A 8 15.65 16.99 -8.10
C ASP A 8 14.95 16.62 -9.42
N LEU A 9 13.76 15.99 -9.35
CA LEU A 9 12.88 15.78 -10.51
C LEU A 9 12.52 17.13 -11.13
N GLN A 10 12.86 17.29 -12.41
CA GLN A 10 12.51 18.47 -13.19
C GLN A 10 11.03 18.44 -13.57
N VAL A 11 10.20 19.05 -12.72
CA VAL A 11 8.78 19.25 -12.95
C VAL A 11 8.47 20.73 -13.17
N LEU A 12 7.44 21.00 -13.97
CA LEU A 12 6.90 22.34 -14.15
C LEU A 12 5.97 22.69 -12.97
N PRO A 13 5.86 23.96 -12.57
CA PRO A 13 5.07 24.34 -11.40
C PRO A 13 3.60 23.87 -11.44
N TRP A 14 2.99 23.84 -12.63
CA TRP A 14 1.60 23.39 -12.81
C TRP A 14 1.43 21.88 -12.59
N GLN A 15 2.49 21.08 -12.71
CA GLN A 15 2.41 19.62 -12.57
C GLN A 15 2.35 19.16 -11.11
N VAL A 16 2.74 20.03 -10.17
CA VAL A 16 2.81 19.74 -8.74
C VAL A 16 2.02 20.73 -7.90
N GLU A 17 1.21 21.58 -8.56
CA GLU A 17 0.34 22.51 -7.88
C GLU A 17 -0.81 21.75 -7.20
N ASP A 18 -1.15 22.15 -5.99
CA ASP A 18 -2.33 21.63 -5.31
C ASP A 18 -3.59 22.33 -5.84
N TYR A 19 -4.21 21.72 -6.86
CA TYR A 19 -5.46 22.20 -7.43
C TYR A 19 -6.62 22.16 -6.42
N ARG A 20 -6.57 21.28 -5.41
CA ARG A 20 -7.59 21.18 -4.34
C ARG A 20 -7.59 22.43 -3.46
N ALA A 21 -6.44 23.08 -3.28
CA ALA A 21 -6.31 24.33 -2.54
C ALA A 21 -6.74 25.59 -3.32
N LEU A 22 -6.89 25.50 -4.66
CA LEU A 22 -7.24 26.67 -5.47
C LEU A 22 -8.69 27.13 -5.24
N PRO A 23 -8.96 28.44 -5.04
CA PRO A 23 -10.32 28.95 -4.98
C PRO A 23 -11.07 28.71 -6.30
N MET A 24 -12.39 28.43 -6.21
CA MET A 24 -13.23 28.15 -7.39
C MET A 24 -13.12 29.24 -8.48
N GLY A 25 -13.09 30.52 -8.09
CA GLY A 25 -12.94 31.62 -9.05
C GLY A 25 -11.63 31.58 -9.83
N ALA A 26 -10.53 31.15 -9.19
CA ALA A 26 -9.23 31.03 -9.85
C ALA A 26 -9.21 29.93 -10.91
N LEU A 27 -9.96 28.84 -10.72
CA LEU A 27 -10.08 27.76 -11.71
C LEU A 27 -10.77 28.28 -12.99
N PHE A 28 -11.90 28.99 -12.85
CA PHE A 28 -12.61 29.59 -13.98
C PHE A 28 -11.81 30.71 -14.66
N GLU A 29 -11.11 31.56 -13.90
CA GLU A 29 -10.24 32.60 -14.47
C GLU A 29 -9.11 32.01 -15.32
N ARG A 30 -8.52 30.88 -14.90
CA ARG A 30 -7.49 30.18 -15.67
C ARG A 30 -8.06 29.52 -16.92
N LEU A 31 -9.26 28.94 -16.87
CA LEU A 31 -9.96 28.43 -18.05
C LEU A 31 -10.25 29.54 -19.06
N HIS A 32 -10.74 30.70 -18.59
CA HIS A 32 -10.95 31.87 -19.44
C HIS A 32 -9.63 32.35 -20.08
N ALA A 33 -8.51 32.33 -19.35
CA ALA A 33 -7.20 32.62 -19.93
C ALA A 33 -6.77 31.64 -21.04
N SER A 34 -7.25 30.40 -20.97
CA SER A 34 -7.12 29.36 -22.00
C SER A 34 -8.21 29.45 -23.10
N GLN A 35 -8.95 30.56 -23.17
CA GLN A 35 -10.04 30.80 -24.14
C GLN A 35 -11.25 29.89 -23.98
N LEU A 36 -11.45 29.32 -22.78
CA LEU A 36 -12.63 28.55 -22.41
C LEU A 36 -13.50 29.39 -21.46
N ASP A 37 -14.51 30.04 -22.04
CA ASP A 37 -15.46 30.89 -21.33
C ASP A 37 -16.51 30.05 -20.61
N LEU A 38 -16.12 29.48 -19.47
CA LEU A 38 -17.00 28.71 -18.59
C LEU A 38 -17.28 29.47 -17.30
N ASP A 39 -18.53 29.40 -16.84
CA ASP A 39 -18.92 29.72 -15.49
C ASP A 39 -19.53 28.48 -14.81
N LYS A 40 -19.91 28.61 -13.53
CA LYS A 40 -20.49 27.49 -12.78
C LYS A 40 -21.76 26.92 -13.45
N VAL A 41 -22.60 27.77 -14.04
CA VAL A 41 -23.87 27.35 -14.64
C VAL A 41 -23.61 26.65 -15.96
N SER A 42 -22.76 27.21 -16.81
CA SER A 42 -22.40 26.59 -18.10
C SER A 42 -21.61 25.30 -17.90
N PHE A 43 -20.75 25.22 -16.88
CA PHE A 43 -20.03 24.00 -16.54
C PHE A 43 -20.99 22.86 -16.19
N ILE A 44 -21.93 23.11 -15.28
CA ILE A 44 -22.92 22.10 -14.86
C ILE A 44 -23.76 21.64 -16.05
N ALA A 45 -24.20 22.57 -16.90
CA ALA A 45 -24.99 22.24 -18.09
C ALA A 45 -24.21 21.36 -19.08
N LEU A 46 -22.90 21.58 -19.25
CA LEU A 46 -22.06 20.72 -20.08
C LEU A 46 -21.81 19.36 -19.43
N ALA A 47 -21.55 19.33 -18.12
CA ALA A 47 -21.33 18.08 -17.39
C ALA A 47 -22.55 17.14 -17.41
N GLU A 48 -23.77 17.64 -17.67
CA GLU A 48 -24.95 16.80 -17.92
C GLU A 48 -24.81 15.96 -19.20
N HIS A 49 -24.02 16.42 -20.18
CA HIS A 49 -23.86 15.81 -21.49
C HIS A 49 -22.61 14.94 -21.65
N CYS A 50 -21.63 15.07 -20.76
CA CYS A 50 -20.43 14.22 -20.73
C CYS A 50 -20.51 13.20 -19.60
N ASP A 51 -19.82 12.07 -19.67
CA ASP A 51 -19.80 11.06 -18.61
C ASP A 51 -18.65 11.23 -17.62
N ASN A 52 -17.58 11.93 -18.02
CA ASN A 52 -16.36 12.08 -17.23
C ASN A 52 -15.59 13.38 -17.63
N PRO A 53 -14.63 13.85 -16.81
CA PRO A 53 -13.86 15.06 -17.11
C PRO A 53 -12.99 14.94 -18.36
N GLU A 54 -12.56 13.74 -18.74
CA GLU A 54 -11.80 13.50 -19.97
C GLU A 54 -12.64 13.85 -21.20
N GLU A 55 -13.85 13.30 -21.30
CA GLU A 55 -14.80 13.57 -22.39
C GLU A 55 -15.20 15.04 -22.44
N MET A 56 -15.42 15.68 -21.29
CA MET A 56 -15.72 17.11 -21.25
C MET A 56 -14.56 17.96 -21.75
N THR A 57 -13.32 17.55 -21.45
CA THR A 57 -12.12 18.23 -21.95
C THR A 57 -12.01 18.08 -23.46
N ASP A 58 -12.21 16.86 -23.97
CA ASP A 58 -12.21 16.57 -25.41
C ASP A 58 -13.30 17.36 -26.15
N GLU A 59 -14.51 17.48 -25.58
CA GLU A 59 -15.61 18.23 -26.17
C GLU A 59 -15.33 19.74 -26.22
N LEU A 60 -14.73 20.29 -25.16
CA LEU A 60 -14.38 21.71 -25.07
C LEU A 60 -13.25 22.11 -26.02
N LEU A 61 -12.26 21.23 -26.19
CA LEU A 61 -11.10 21.49 -27.03
C LEU A 61 -11.34 21.13 -28.50
N GLY A 62 -12.15 20.10 -28.77
CA GLY A 62 -12.49 19.64 -30.11
C GLY A 62 -11.24 19.40 -30.97
N ASP A 63 -11.28 19.89 -32.23
CA ASP A 63 -10.14 19.80 -33.17
C ASP A 63 -9.10 20.93 -32.98
N ALA A 64 -9.09 21.63 -31.84
CA ALA A 64 -8.15 22.71 -31.61
C ALA A 64 -6.71 22.19 -31.64
N ARG A 65 -5.86 22.80 -32.48
CA ARG A 65 -4.43 22.47 -32.53
C ARG A 65 -3.69 23.21 -31.41
N ILE A 66 -3.88 22.75 -30.18
CA ILE A 66 -3.11 23.19 -29.02
C ILE A 66 -1.96 22.22 -28.75
N SER A 67 -1.00 22.63 -27.93
CA SER A 67 0.05 21.74 -27.44
C SER A 67 -0.50 20.80 -26.38
N GLN A 68 0.07 19.59 -26.28
CA GLN A 68 -0.26 18.63 -25.23
C GLN A 68 -0.16 19.25 -23.81
N GLU A 69 0.87 20.05 -23.54
CA GLU A 69 1.00 20.76 -22.26
C GLU A 69 -0.19 21.70 -21.95
N ALA A 70 -0.79 22.31 -22.98
CA ALA A 70 -1.93 23.21 -22.78
C ALA A 70 -3.22 22.41 -22.57
N GLU A 71 -3.35 21.28 -23.27
CA GLU A 71 -4.42 20.31 -23.09
C GLU A 71 -4.41 19.72 -21.67
N ASP A 72 -3.25 19.27 -21.19
CA ASP A 72 -3.06 18.75 -19.83
C ASP A 72 -3.43 19.79 -18.76
N GLN A 73 -3.02 21.05 -18.94
CA GLN A 73 -3.38 22.12 -18.01
C GLN A 73 -4.88 22.42 -17.99
N VAL A 74 -5.54 22.36 -19.15
CA VAL A 74 -7.01 22.50 -19.23
C VAL A 74 -7.68 21.32 -18.55
N TYR A 75 -7.24 20.10 -18.84
CA TYR A 75 -7.75 18.87 -18.22
C TYR A 75 -7.70 18.96 -16.70
N LEU A 76 -6.57 19.35 -16.10
CA LEU A 76 -6.44 19.47 -14.65
C LEU A 76 -7.44 20.46 -14.03
N LEU A 77 -7.75 21.56 -14.74
CA LEU A 77 -8.76 22.52 -14.30
C LEU A 77 -10.18 21.94 -14.42
N ILE A 78 -10.49 21.26 -15.53
CA ILE A 78 -11.80 20.61 -15.75
C ILE A 78 -12.01 19.48 -14.75
N PHE A 79 -10.99 18.66 -14.52
CA PHE A 79 -10.99 17.58 -13.53
C PHE A 79 -11.32 18.10 -12.13
N GLU A 80 -10.64 19.15 -11.68
CA GLU A 80 -10.88 19.72 -10.35
C GLU A 80 -12.27 20.36 -10.24
N LEU A 81 -12.77 21.00 -11.31
CA LEU A 81 -14.13 21.50 -11.34
C LEU A 81 -15.17 20.37 -11.33
N TRP A 82 -14.91 19.28 -12.07
CA TRP A 82 -15.77 18.09 -12.10
C TRP A 82 -15.90 17.50 -10.71
N ARG A 83 -14.77 17.28 -10.03
CA ARG A 83 -14.72 16.78 -8.65
C ARG A 83 -15.56 17.61 -7.68
N ARG A 84 -15.59 18.94 -7.86
CA ARG A 84 -16.33 19.86 -6.97
C ARG A 84 -17.79 20.10 -7.36
N LEU A 85 -18.13 20.04 -8.64
CA LEU A 85 -19.42 20.50 -9.16
C LEU A 85 -20.30 19.36 -9.70
N ALA A 86 -19.70 18.25 -10.13
CA ALA A 86 -20.37 17.07 -10.69
C ALA A 86 -20.31 15.89 -9.71
N THR A 87 -20.50 16.14 -8.41
CA THR A 87 -20.38 15.13 -7.34
C THR A 87 -21.35 13.95 -7.47
N GLU A 88 -22.43 14.14 -8.23
CA GLU A 88 -23.44 13.10 -8.53
C GLU A 88 -23.01 12.17 -9.68
N LYS A 89 -21.89 12.47 -10.36
CA LYS A 89 -21.35 11.70 -11.49
C LYS A 89 -19.91 11.27 -11.18
N PRO A 90 -19.68 10.42 -10.15
CA PRO A 90 -18.35 9.89 -9.88
C PRO A 90 -17.90 9.05 -11.07
N CYS A 91 -16.68 9.29 -11.53
CA CYS A 91 -16.01 8.45 -12.52
C CYS A 91 -14.76 7.82 -11.90
N LEU A 92 -14.17 6.85 -12.62
CA LEU A 92 -12.96 6.16 -12.17
C LEU A 92 -11.85 7.15 -11.81
N SER A 93 -11.55 8.12 -12.66
CA SER A 93 -10.47 9.08 -12.44
C SER A 93 -10.66 9.88 -11.14
N THR A 94 -11.88 10.38 -10.90
CA THR A 94 -12.19 11.12 -9.65
C THR A 94 -12.18 10.23 -8.42
N PHE A 95 -12.54 8.96 -8.58
CA PHE A 95 -12.51 7.99 -7.48
C PHE A 95 -11.07 7.61 -7.12
N CYS A 96 -10.23 7.30 -8.11
CA CYS A 96 -8.82 6.97 -7.92
C CYS A 96 -8.04 8.16 -7.31
N ASP A 97 -8.25 9.38 -7.81
CA ASP A 97 -7.65 10.59 -7.23
C ASP A 97 -8.06 10.79 -5.76
N GLU A 98 -9.33 10.54 -5.42
CA GLU A 98 -9.78 10.64 -4.03
C GLU A 98 -9.20 9.52 -3.15
N LEU A 99 -9.15 8.28 -3.63
CA LEU A 99 -8.50 7.18 -2.93
C LEU A 99 -7.02 7.48 -2.66
N ASP A 100 -6.28 7.93 -3.67
CA ASP A 100 -4.88 8.31 -3.52
C ASP A 100 -4.68 9.45 -2.54
N HIS A 101 -5.56 10.45 -2.57
CA HIS A 101 -5.51 11.55 -1.62
C HIS A 101 -5.76 11.11 -0.19
N GLN A 102 -6.74 10.23 0.03
CA GLN A 102 -7.01 9.68 1.36
C GLN A 102 -5.83 8.84 1.86
N ILE A 103 -5.21 8.03 1.00
CA ILE A 103 -3.98 7.28 1.34
C ILE A 103 -2.87 8.25 1.75
N TYR A 104 -2.64 9.29 0.97
CA TYR A 104 -1.64 10.31 1.30
C TYR A 104 -1.91 10.99 2.65
N LEU A 105 -3.15 11.40 2.92
CA LEU A 105 -3.52 12.02 4.20
C LEU A 105 -3.31 11.06 5.38
N TYR A 106 -3.62 9.78 5.18
CA TYR A 106 -3.43 8.73 6.16
C TYR A 106 -1.94 8.55 6.49
N ASP A 107 -1.10 8.35 5.47
CA ASP A 107 0.34 8.14 5.62
C ASP A 107 1.06 9.33 6.28
N GLN A 108 0.57 10.55 6.06
CA GLN A 108 1.12 11.75 6.69
C GLN A 108 0.60 11.99 8.11
N GLY A 109 -0.31 11.15 8.63
CA GLY A 109 -0.98 11.37 9.90
C GLY A 109 -1.82 12.67 9.92
N GLN A 110 -2.26 13.12 8.75
CA GLN A 110 -3.03 14.35 8.55
C GLN A 110 -4.54 14.10 8.45
N GLY A 111 -4.96 12.83 8.39
CA GLY A 111 -6.37 12.46 8.49
C GLY A 111 -6.94 12.85 9.86
N GLU A 112 -7.92 13.75 9.88
CA GLU A 112 -8.56 14.18 11.13
C GLU A 112 -9.33 13.04 11.82
N LYS A 113 -9.70 11.99 11.07
CA LYS A 113 -10.37 10.76 11.54
C LYS A 113 -10.19 9.60 10.55
N ASP A 114 -10.01 8.39 11.08
CA ASP A 114 -10.00 7.14 10.29
C ASP A 114 -11.28 6.95 9.46
N GLU A 115 -12.40 7.59 9.84
CA GLU A 115 -13.70 7.53 9.15
C GLU A 115 -13.60 7.77 7.64
N ALA A 116 -12.82 8.76 7.19
CA ALA A 116 -12.71 9.07 5.77
C ALA A 116 -12.03 7.94 4.96
N MET A 117 -11.01 7.32 5.54
CA MET A 117 -10.35 6.15 4.96
C MET A 117 -11.30 4.94 4.95
N GLN A 118 -12.04 4.72 6.03
CA GLN A 118 -13.01 3.63 6.11
C GLN A 118 -14.12 3.78 5.06
N ASP A 119 -14.61 5.01 4.86
CA ASP A 119 -15.65 5.33 3.88
C ASP A 119 -15.16 5.10 2.43
N ILE A 120 -13.94 5.55 2.09
CA ILE A 120 -13.41 5.36 0.73
C ILE A 120 -13.11 3.88 0.44
N LEU A 121 -12.65 3.11 1.42
CA LEU A 121 -12.47 1.66 1.28
C LEU A 121 -13.81 0.91 1.16
N ALA A 122 -14.84 1.33 1.89
CA ALA A 122 -16.19 0.78 1.72
C ALA A 122 -16.72 1.06 0.30
N ASN A 123 -16.51 2.27 -0.21
CA ASN A 123 -16.86 2.62 -1.60
C ASN A 123 -16.05 1.82 -2.62
N LEU A 124 -14.75 1.61 -2.39
CA LEU A 124 -13.92 0.74 -3.21
C LEU A 124 -14.54 -0.66 -3.29
N GLN A 125 -14.89 -1.25 -2.16
CA GLN A 125 -15.50 -2.58 -2.13
C GLN A 125 -16.81 -2.62 -2.94
N VAL A 126 -17.68 -1.61 -2.80
CA VAL A 126 -18.93 -1.51 -3.59
C VAL A 126 -18.63 -1.46 -5.09
N VAL A 127 -17.70 -0.61 -5.52
CA VAL A 127 -17.30 -0.49 -6.94
C VAL A 127 -16.79 -1.83 -7.46
N LEU A 128 -15.95 -2.51 -6.69
CA LEU A 128 -15.41 -3.81 -7.07
C LEU A 128 -16.50 -4.90 -7.12
N ASP A 129 -17.44 -4.92 -6.17
CA ASP A 129 -18.54 -5.89 -6.11
C ASP A 129 -19.50 -5.70 -7.29
N GLU A 130 -19.92 -4.47 -7.58
CA GLU A 130 -20.83 -4.17 -8.70
C GLU A 130 -20.24 -4.58 -10.06
N ASN A 131 -18.93 -4.36 -10.27
CA ASN A 131 -18.26 -4.77 -11.51
C ASN A 131 -18.12 -6.30 -11.62
N VAL A 132 -17.92 -7.01 -10.50
CA VAL A 132 -17.92 -8.47 -10.48
C VAL A 132 -19.31 -9.03 -10.75
N ASP A 133 -20.36 -8.44 -10.15
CA ASP A 133 -21.75 -8.80 -10.39
C ASP A 133 -22.16 -8.53 -11.85
N GLY A 134 -21.57 -7.52 -12.48
CA GLY A 134 -21.65 -7.23 -13.91
C GLY A 134 -20.93 -8.24 -14.82
N GLY A 135 -20.25 -9.24 -14.25
CA GLY A 135 -19.55 -10.31 -14.97
C GLY A 135 -18.03 -10.12 -15.08
N GLY A 136 -17.47 -9.09 -14.43
CA GLY A 136 -16.02 -8.91 -14.32
C GLY A 136 -15.36 -9.98 -13.46
N LYS A 137 -14.08 -10.27 -13.72
CA LYS A 137 -13.30 -11.15 -12.84
C LYS A 137 -12.68 -10.34 -11.70
N PRO A 138 -12.76 -10.79 -10.44
CA PRO A 138 -12.28 -10.03 -9.29
C PRO A 138 -10.88 -9.41 -9.45
N LEU A 139 -9.88 -10.25 -9.78
CA LEU A 139 -8.50 -9.79 -9.96
C LEU A 139 -8.35 -8.77 -11.11
N GLU A 140 -9.08 -8.96 -12.22
CA GLU A 140 -8.99 -8.06 -13.39
C GLU A 140 -9.63 -6.70 -13.09
N VAL A 141 -10.73 -6.70 -12.33
CA VAL A 141 -11.42 -5.48 -11.89
C VAL A 141 -10.55 -4.71 -10.89
N PHE A 142 -9.98 -5.40 -9.91
CA PHE A 142 -9.09 -4.77 -8.94
C PHE A 142 -7.83 -4.21 -9.61
N ASP A 143 -7.20 -4.98 -10.51
CA ASP A 143 -6.07 -4.51 -11.30
C ASP A 143 -6.41 -3.27 -12.11
N PHE A 144 -7.61 -3.21 -12.67
CA PHE A 144 -8.04 -2.03 -13.42
C PHE A 144 -8.09 -0.79 -12.54
N VAL A 145 -8.63 -0.88 -11.32
CA VAL A 145 -8.66 0.26 -10.38
C VAL A 145 -7.25 0.61 -9.90
N SER A 146 -6.49 -0.38 -9.44
CA SER A 146 -5.15 -0.17 -8.88
C SER A 146 -4.16 0.42 -9.89
N ASN A 147 -4.26 0.05 -11.17
CA ASN A 147 -3.41 0.63 -12.22
C ASN A 147 -3.76 2.09 -12.58
N ASN A 148 -4.93 2.58 -12.15
CA ASN A 148 -5.34 3.98 -12.31
C ASN A 148 -5.10 4.80 -11.03
N CYS A 149 -4.57 4.19 -9.96
CA CYS A 149 -4.13 4.87 -8.76
C CYS A 149 -2.61 5.13 -8.82
N ALA A 150 -2.17 6.19 -8.15
CA ALA A 150 -0.76 6.50 -7.96
C ALA A 150 -0.10 5.65 -6.86
N ASN A 151 -0.88 5.26 -5.84
CA ASN A 151 -0.42 4.40 -4.75
C ASN A 151 -0.60 2.92 -5.09
N ASP A 152 0.24 2.07 -4.50
CA ASP A 152 0.03 0.62 -4.51
C ASP A 152 -1.11 0.26 -3.53
N VAL A 153 -2.33 0.16 -4.07
CA VAL A 153 -3.53 -0.11 -3.28
C VAL A 153 -3.47 -1.47 -2.59
N GLU A 154 -2.82 -2.49 -3.18
CA GLU A 154 -2.73 -3.81 -2.55
C GLU A 154 -1.82 -3.80 -1.33
N SER A 155 -0.64 -3.16 -1.46
CA SER A 155 0.26 -2.95 -0.32
C SER A 155 -0.37 -2.08 0.75
N PHE A 156 -1.01 -0.97 0.37
CA PHE A 156 -1.71 -0.11 1.32
C PHE A 156 -2.81 -0.85 2.09
N LEU A 157 -3.62 -1.67 1.41
CA LEU A 157 -4.66 -2.48 2.07
C LEU A 157 -4.05 -3.43 3.10
N TYR A 158 -2.93 -4.06 2.79
CA TYR A 158 -2.23 -4.92 3.75
C TYR A 158 -1.77 -4.13 4.99
N ASP A 159 -1.06 -3.02 4.79
CA ASP A 159 -0.50 -2.20 5.86
C ASP A 159 -1.61 -1.62 6.75
N PHE A 160 -2.67 -1.10 6.12
CA PHE A 160 -3.83 -0.57 6.81
C PHE A 160 -4.51 -1.63 7.67
N ILE A 161 -4.75 -2.83 7.13
CA ILE A 161 -5.37 -3.92 7.91
C ILE A 161 -4.44 -4.38 9.04
N ALA A 162 -3.13 -4.48 8.80
CA ALA A 162 -2.14 -4.81 9.82
C ALA A 162 -2.19 -3.81 10.98
N GLU A 163 -2.26 -2.51 10.68
CA GLU A 163 -2.40 -1.46 11.70
C GLU A 163 -3.73 -1.56 12.45
N GLN A 164 -4.85 -1.89 11.78
CA GLN A 164 -6.11 -2.14 12.47
C GLN A 164 -6.02 -3.31 13.46
N ILE A 165 -5.27 -4.36 13.13
CA ILE A 165 -5.02 -5.48 14.04
C ILE A 165 -4.19 -5.02 15.26
N ASP A 166 -3.14 -4.22 15.03
CA ASP A 166 -2.29 -3.72 16.10
C ASP A 166 -3.02 -2.75 17.04
N ASN A 167 -3.97 -1.99 16.49
CA ASN A 167 -4.91 -1.14 17.24
C ASN A 167 -6.09 -1.92 17.87
N GLN A 168 -6.08 -3.26 17.80
CA GLN A 168 -7.11 -4.15 18.37
C GLN A 168 -8.51 -4.00 17.75
N ASN A 169 -8.60 -3.41 16.54
CA ASN A 169 -9.84 -3.29 15.76
C ASN A 169 -10.14 -4.58 14.98
N TYR A 170 -10.10 -5.73 15.65
CA TYR A 170 -10.15 -7.06 15.02
C TYR A 170 -11.40 -7.32 14.17
N SER A 171 -12.56 -6.80 14.61
CA SER A 171 -13.82 -6.95 13.86
C SER A 171 -13.72 -6.29 12.49
N TYR A 172 -13.24 -5.04 12.47
CA TYR A 172 -13.12 -4.27 11.24
C TYR A 172 -12.01 -4.83 10.34
N ALA A 173 -10.87 -5.21 10.92
CA ALA A 173 -9.82 -5.89 10.18
C ALA A 173 -10.33 -7.19 9.52
N SER A 174 -11.14 -7.98 10.22
CA SER A 174 -11.74 -9.20 9.66
C SER A 174 -12.70 -8.90 8.51
N GLU A 175 -13.52 -7.86 8.63
CA GLU A 175 -14.44 -7.41 7.56
C GLU A 175 -13.66 -7.00 6.30
N LEU A 176 -12.59 -6.21 6.45
CA LEU A 176 -11.73 -5.80 5.34
C LEU A 176 -11.08 -6.99 4.65
N ILE A 177 -10.53 -7.93 5.42
CA ILE A 177 -9.92 -9.13 4.86
C ILE A 177 -10.96 -9.93 4.06
N GLU A 178 -12.16 -10.15 4.60
CA GLU A 178 -13.22 -10.87 3.90
C GLU A 178 -13.71 -10.15 2.64
N GLY A 179 -13.84 -8.82 2.70
CA GLY A 179 -14.24 -7.98 1.57
C GLY A 179 -13.22 -8.00 0.43
N PHE A 180 -11.92 -7.92 0.75
CA PHE A 180 -10.86 -7.76 -0.24
C PHE A 180 -10.15 -9.06 -0.68
N GLN A 181 -10.26 -10.17 0.06
CA GLN A 181 -9.47 -11.39 -0.21
C GLN A 181 -9.62 -11.93 -1.66
N LYS A 182 -10.78 -11.79 -2.28
CA LYS A 182 -11.00 -12.28 -3.66
C LYS A 182 -10.37 -11.37 -4.73
N TYR A 183 -9.97 -10.16 -4.36
CA TYR A 183 -9.48 -9.11 -5.26
C TYR A 183 -7.95 -9.00 -5.29
N VAL A 184 -7.28 -9.38 -4.19
CA VAL A 184 -5.82 -9.29 -4.06
C VAL A 184 -5.10 -10.45 -4.76
N LYS A 185 -3.91 -10.19 -5.29
CA LYS A 185 -3.09 -11.19 -6.00
C LYS A 185 -2.34 -12.09 -5.03
N ASP A 186 -1.77 -11.51 -3.98
CA ASP A 186 -0.93 -12.23 -3.04
C ASP A 186 -1.71 -12.62 -1.77
N ASP A 187 -2.60 -13.60 -1.95
CA ASP A 187 -3.52 -14.10 -0.92
C ASP A 187 -2.83 -14.55 0.37
N LYS A 188 -1.55 -14.91 0.32
CA LYS A 188 -0.76 -15.37 1.48
C LYS A 188 -0.67 -14.28 2.57
N TRP A 189 -0.62 -13.00 2.18
CA TRP A 189 -0.54 -11.88 3.11
C TRP A 189 -1.86 -11.73 3.87
N PHE A 190 -2.98 -11.87 3.16
CA PHE A 190 -4.32 -11.87 3.76
C PHE A 190 -4.56 -13.12 4.62
N GLU A 191 -4.10 -14.30 4.19
CA GLU A 191 -4.13 -15.50 5.02
C GLU A 191 -3.32 -15.32 6.32
N PHE A 192 -2.20 -14.61 6.26
CA PHE A 192 -1.38 -14.29 7.43
C PHE A 192 -2.06 -13.29 8.37
N LEU A 193 -2.70 -12.24 7.85
CA LEU A 193 -3.52 -11.31 8.65
C LEU A 193 -4.66 -12.05 9.37
N LYS A 194 -5.32 -13.02 8.71
CA LYS A 194 -6.30 -13.90 9.39
C LYS A 194 -5.68 -14.69 10.53
N ALA A 195 -4.47 -15.22 10.35
CA ALA A 195 -3.78 -15.95 11.41
C ALA A 195 -3.42 -15.04 12.60
N ARG A 196 -3.02 -13.78 12.34
CA ARG A 196 -2.80 -12.76 13.38
C ARG A 196 -4.07 -12.46 14.18
N ILE A 197 -5.21 -12.26 13.52
CA ILE A 197 -6.50 -12.07 14.21
C ILE A 197 -6.88 -13.31 15.02
N LEU A 198 -6.67 -14.50 14.46
CA LEU A 198 -7.02 -15.76 15.10
C LEU A 198 -6.19 -16.01 16.37
N SER A 199 -4.93 -15.56 16.45
CA SER A 199 -4.06 -15.82 17.61
C SER A 199 -4.60 -15.22 18.91
N VAL A 200 -5.38 -14.14 18.82
CA VAL A 200 -6.05 -13.48 19.94
C VAL A 200 -7.13 -14.36 20.59
N SER A 201 -7.79 -15.22 19.82
CA SER A 201 -8.95 -16.00 20.27
C SER A 201 -8.72 -17.52 20.29
N ASP A 202 -7.91 -18.03 19.38
CA ASP A 202 -7.58 -19.45 19.21
C ASP A 202 -6.10 -19.60 18.78
N SER A 203 -5.21 -19.57 19.79
CA SER A 203 -3.77 -19.74 19.58
C SER A 203 -3.39 -21.07 18.91
N GLU A 204 -4.16 -22.15 19.10
CA GLU A 204 -3.88 -23.45 18.48
C GLU A 204 -4.25 -23.42 17.00
N GLY A 205 -5.42 -22.88 16.67
CA GLY A 205 -5.87 -22.62 15.31
C GLY A 205 -4.94 -21.69 14.54
N ALA A 206 -4.50 -20.60 15.17
CA ALA A 206 -3.52 -19.68 14.59
C ALA A 206 -2.19 -20.37 14.29
N ASN A 207 -1.66 -21.15 15.23
CA ASN A 207 -0.44 -21.93 15.02
C ASN A 207 -0.58 -22.95 13.88
N LEU A 208 -1.75 -23.58 13.73
CA LEU A 208 -2.01 -24.46 12.59
C LEU A 208 -2.00 -23.70 11.26
N ALA A 209 -2.64 -22.53 11.19
CA ALA A 209 -2.65 -21.67 10.00
C ALA A 209 -1.24 -21.21 9.64
N VAL A 210 -0.46 -20.75 10.62
CA VAL A 210 0.94 -20.34 10.45
C VAL A 210 1.80 -21.49 9.93
N ARG A 211 1.68 -22.71 10.47
CA ARG A 211 2.41 -23.88 9.96
C ARG A 211 2.07 -24.18 8.49
N GLN A 212 0.83 -23.94 8.05
CA GLN A 212 0.45 -24.11 6.65
C GLN A 212 1.09 -23.04 5.78
N LEU A 213 1.07 -21.78 6.22
CA LEU A 213 1.76 -20.67 5.56
C LEU A 213 3.26 -20.94 5.45
N VAL A 214 3.93 -21.37 6.52
CA VAL A 214 5.35 -21.77 6.51
C VAL A 214 5.64 -22.80 5.43
N LYS A 215 4.77 -23.79 5.22
CA LYS A 215 4.94 -24.79 4.15
C LYS A 215 4.85 -24.16 2.77
N LYS A 216 3.88 -23.27 2.54
CA LYS A 216 3.72 -22.53 1.28
C LYS A 216 4.95 -21.64 1.01
N THR A 217 5.36 -20.84 2.00
CA THR A 217 6.51 -19.93 1.93
C THR A 217 7.82 -20.66 1.68
N VAL A 218 8.04 -21.83 2.30
CA VAL A 218 9.27 -22.61 2.04
C VAL A 218 9.33 -23.11 0.58
N ALA A 219 8.18 -23.38 -0.04
CA ALA A 219 8.09 -23.83 -1.43
C ALA A 219 8.28 -22.67 -2.43
N LYS A 220 7.67 -21.51 -2.16
CA LYS A 220 7.85 -20.26 -2.93
C LYS A 220 8.36 -19.17 -1.99
N PRO A 221 9.68 -19.12 -1.75
CA PRO A 221 10.26 -18.21 -0.78
C PRO A 221 10.19 -16.75 -1.21
N ASP A 222 9.89 -15.92 -0.23
CA ASP A 222 9.83 -14.47 -0.30
C ASP A 222 10.42 -13.94 1.01
N LEU A 223 11.48 -13.12 0.92
CA LEU A 223 12.23 -12.69 2.09
C LEU A 223 11.40 -11.75 2.96
N GLU A 224 10.69 -10.81 2.36
CA GLU A 224 9.86 -9.83 3.05
C GLU A 224 8.78 -10.52 3.87
N PHE A 225 8.04 -11.44 3.22
CA PHE A 225 7.04 -12.26 3.92
C PHE A 225 7.64 -13.14 5.01
N ILE A 226 8.86 -13.67 4.81
CA ILE A 226 9.55 -14.45 5.85
C ILE A 226 9.88 -13.58 7.06
N LEU A 227 10.40 -12.36 6.86
CA LEU A 227 10.73 -11.45 7.96
C LEU A 227 9.49 -11.10 8.76
N GLU A 228 8.39 -10.78 8.08
CA GLU A 228 7.11 -10.48 8.74
C GLU A 228 6.59 -11.67 9.57
N MET A 229 6.59 -12.89 8.99
CA MET A 229 6.20 -14.09 9.72
C MET A 229 7.11 -14.37 10.93
N LEU A 230 8.42 -14.09 10.81
CA LEU A 230 9.35 -14.25 11.92
C LEU A 230 9.05 -13.26 13.05
N THR A 231 8.78 -11.99 12.73
CA THR A 231 8.37 -10.97 13.70
C THR A 231 7.13 -11.39 14.48
N PHE A 232 6.11 -11.94 13.80
CA PHE A 232 4.92 -12.48 14.47
C PHE A 232 5.26 -13.67 15.39
N LEU A 233 6.11 -14.59 14.93
CA LEU A 233 6.52 -15.76 15.71
C LEU A 233 7.38 -15.40 16.94
N VAL A 234 7.93 -14.19 17.04
CA VAL A 234 8.58 -13.69 18.27
C VAL A 234 7.59 -13.63 19.43
N GLN A 235 6.34 -13.24 19.17
CA GLN A 235 5.33 -13.01 20.22
C GLN A 235 4.54 -14.28 20.55
N ASP A 236 4.07 -15.00 19.52
CA ASP A 236 3.07 -16.07 19.67
C ASP A 236 3.58 -17.47 19.22
N GLY A 237 4.87 -17.59 18.91
CA GLY A 237 5.33 -18.58 17.95
C GLY A 237 5.85 -19.93 18.46
N GLU A 238 5.73 -20.91 17.56
CA GLU A 238 6.35 -22.22 17.65
C GLU A 238 7.84 -22.17 17.21
N LYS A 239 8.77 -22.55 18.09
CA LYS A 239 10.21 -22.57 17.80
C LYS A 239 10.56 -23.29 16.50
N GLU A 240 9.92 -24.43 16.20
CA GLU A 240 10.20 -25.18 14.97
C GLU A 240 9.86 -24.38 13.70
N ALA A 241 8.74 -23.65 13.70
CA ALA A 241 8.34 -22.79 12.59
C ALA A 241 9.34 -21.64 12.42
N PHE A 242 9.72 -20.98 13.51
CA PHE A 242 10.69 -19.87 13.51
C PHE A 242 12.04 -20.31 12.93
N VAL A 243 12.63 -21.37 13.47
CA VAL A 243 13.93 -21.89 13.03
C VAL A 243 13.90 -22.28 11.54
N LYS A 244 12.80 -22.89 11.10
CA LYS A 244 12.62 -23.29 9.69
C LYS A 244 12.56 -22.09 8.75
N LEU A 245 11.82 -21.04 9.12
CA LEU A 245 11.74 -19.81 8.35
C LEU A 245 13.07 -19.05 8.35
N ALA A 246 13.73 -18.91 9.50
CA ALA A 246 15.05 -18.24 9.60
C ALA A 246 16.10 -18.93 8.72
N LYS A 247 16.17 -20.26 8.75
CA LYS A 247 17.04 -21.05 7.85
C LYS A 247 16.73 -20.79 6.38
N LYS A 248 15.46 -20.61 6.02
CA LYS A 248 15.08 -20.31 4.64
C LYS A 248 15.40 -18.85 4.26
N GLY A 249 15.07 -17.89 5.12
CA GLY A 249 15.32 -16.47 4.93
C GLY A 249 16.80 -16.15 4.74
N THR A 250 17.69 -16.77 5.53
CA THR A 250 19.15 -16.59 5.38
C THR A 250 19.69 -16.96 3.99
N THR A 251 18.96 -17.78 3.23
CA THR A 251 19.35 -18.15 1.84
C THR A 251 18.94 -17.13 0.79
N LEU A 252 18.11 -16.15 1.17
CA LEU A 252 17.55 -15.12 0.29
C LEU A 252 18.16 -13.74 0.51
N LEU A 253 18.97 -13.57 1.55
CA LEU A 253 19.60 -12.30 1.92
C LEU A 253 20.42 -11.76 0.74
N GLN A 254 20.17 -10.50 0.37
CA GLN A 254 20.83 -9.82 -0.72
C GLN A 254 21.75 -8.71 -0.21
N VAL A 255 21.26 -7.90 0.73
CA VAL A 255 21.97 -6.75 1.29
C VAL A 255 22.17 -6.87 2.79
N GLU A 256 23.08 -6.06 3.34
CA GLU A 256 23.45 -6.08 4.75
C GLU A 256 22.24 -5.77 5.66
N GLU A 257 21.36 -4.86 5.23
CA GLU A 257 20.10 -4.52 5.88
C GLU A 257 19.25 -5.77 6.18
N ASP A 258 19.00 -6.60 5.17
CA ASP A 258 18.23 -7.85 5.31
C ASP A 258 18.71 -8.73 6.47
N PHE A 259 20.04 -8.83 6.66
CA PHE A 259 20.60 -9.66 7.72
C PHE A 259 20.59 -8.97 9.07
N GLN A 260 20.73 -7.64 9.11
CA GLN A 260 20.57 -6.90 10.35
C GLN A 260 19.14 -7.04 10.88
N ASP A 261 18.12 -6.92 10.02
CA ASP A 261 16.72 -7.14 10.39
C ASP A 261 16.50 -8.55 10.92
N MET A 262 17.02 -9.56 10.22
CA MET A 262 16.91 -10.95 10.67
C MET A 262 17.61 -11.21 12.01
N LEU A 263 18.76 -10.57 12.27
CA LEU A 263 19.47 -10.67 13.53
C LEU A 263 18.70 -9.99 14.67
N LEU A 264 18.06 -8.84 14.41
CA LEU A 264 17.23 -8.13 15.38
C LEU A 264 16.04 -9.00 15.78
N ILE A 265 15.28 -9.50 14.80
CA ILE A 265 14.15 -10.42 15.03
C ILE A 265 14.61 -11.68 15.78
N GLY A 266 15.76 -12.24 15.41
CA GLY A 266 16.34 -13.39 16.10
C GLY A 266 16.78 -13.12 17.54
N ALA A 267 17.28 -11.91 17.84
CA ALA A 267 17.60 -11.52 19.20
C ALA A 267 16.33 -11.40 20.05
N ASP A 268 15.28 -10.78 19.52
CA ASP A 268 14.00 -10.63 20.21
C ASP A 268 13.33 -12.00 20.46
N PHE A 269 13.43 -12.92 19.49
CA PHE A 269 12.98 -14.30 19.66
C PHE A 269 13.69 -15.02 20.83
N LEU A 270 15.02 -14.92 20.88
CA LEU A 270 15.81 -15.54 21.96
C LEU A 270 15.55 -14.89 23.31
N HIS A 271 15.31 -13.58 23.32
CA HIS A 271 14.92 -12.83 24.52
C HIS A 271 13.61 -13.38 25.10
N ASN A 272 12.58 -13.54 24.27
CA ASN A 272 11.28 -14.06 24.70
C ASN A 272 11.31 -15.54 25.13
N LEU A 273 12.35 -16.29 24.76
CA LEU A 273 12.61 -17.66 25.23
C LEU A 273 13.49 -17.73 26.48
N ASP A 274 13.83 -16.61 27.11
CA ASP A 274 14.75 -16.50 28.24
C ASP A 274 16.16 -17.07 27.93
N GLN A 275 16.61 -17.00 26.67
CA GLN A 275 17.91 -17.49 26.21
C GLN A 275 18.98 -16.39 26.19
N GLU A 276 19.21 -15.76 27.36
CA GLU A 276 20.06 -14.56 27.50
C GLU A 276 21.49 -14.73 26.94
N LYS A 277 22.06 -15.95 26.99
CA LYS A 277 23.41 -16.22 26.51
C LYS A 277 23.47 -16.20 24.99
N GLU A 278 22.53 -16.87 24.35
CA GLU A 278 22.36 -16.93 22.91
C GLU A 278 22.01 -15.54 22.37
N GLU A 279 21.09 -14.83 23.04
CA GLU A 279 20.73 -13.44 22.75
C GLU A 279 21.97 -12.52 22.77
N ALA A 280 22.79 -12.59 23.82
CA ALA A 280 24.02 -11.80 23.93
C ALA A 280 25.03 -12.12 22.81
N LEU A 281 25.06 -13.37 22.33
CA LEU A 281 25.89 -13.76 21.20
C LEU A 281 25.38 -13.20 19.87
N VAL A 282 24.06 -13.14 19.67
CA VAL A 282 23.44 -12.47 18.51
C VAL A 282 23.68 -10.96 18.57
N LYS A 283 23.47 -10.31 19.71
CA LYS A 283 23.77 -8.87 19.92
C LYS A 283 25.22 -8.53 19.63
N LYS A 284 26.15 -9.45 19.92
CA LYS A 284 27.56 -9.29 19.54
C LYS A 284 27.78 -9.34 18.03
N ILE A 285 27.06 -10.19 17.29
CA ILE A 285 27.10 -10.22 15.82
C ILE A 285 26.58 -8.87 15.29
N ILE A 286 25.43 -8.39 15.78
CA ILE A 286 24.86 -7.09 15.38
C ILE A 286 25.89 -5.97 15.58
N THR A 287 26.50 -5.88 16.76
CA THR A 287 27.52 -4.86 17.07
C THR A 287 28.73 -4.93 16.13
N GLN A 288 29.15 -6.12 15.73
CA GLN A 288 30.26 -6.31 14.79
C GLN A 288 29.93 -5.84 13.38
N ARG A 289 28.64 -5.76 13.03
CA ARG A 289 28.15 -5.44 11.69
C ARG A 289 27.68 -4.00 11.53
N GLN A 290 27.48 -3.25 12.62
CA GLN A 290 27.13 -1.81 12.61
C GLN A 290 28.07 -0.92 11.77
N GLY A 291 29.31 -1.35 11.51
CA GLY A 291 30.27 -0.62 10.67
C GLY A 291 30.12 -0.86 9.16
N LYS A 292 29.19 -1.73 8.73
CA LYS A 292 28.93 -2.03 7.31
C LYS A 292 27.84 -1.12 6.77
N VAL A 293 27.90 -0.83 5.46
CA VAL A 293 26.86 -0.03 4.81
C VAL A 293 25.64 -0.93 4.56
N SER A 294 24.44 -0.49 4.91
CA SER A 294 23.20 -1.27 4.79
C SER A 294 22.96 -1.81 3.38
N THR A 295 23.35 -1.06 2.36
CA THR A 295 23.21 -1.43 0.95
C THR A 295 24.33 -2.34 0.42
N ASP A 296 25.34 -2.67 1.25
CA ASP A 296 26.42 -3.56 0.81
C ASP A 296 25.87 -4.97 0.58
N PRO A 297 26.24 -5.63 -0.53
CA PRO A 297 25.76 -6.97 -0.81
C PRO A 297 26.33 -8.00 0.18
N ILE A 298 25.49 -8.93 0.62
CA ILE A 298 25.91 -10.05 1.47
C ILE A 298 26.61 -11.12 0.63
N LYS A 299 27.79 -11.53 1.09
CA LYS A 299 28.58 -12.58 0.45
C LYS A 299 28.29 -13.92 1.10
N LEU A 300 27.55 -14.79 0.42
CA LEU A 300 27.36 -16.18 0.82
C LEU A 300 28.56 -17.06 0.36
N PRO A 301 29.11 -17.94 1.23
CA PRO A 301 28.73 -18.17 2.63
C PRO A 301 29.36 -17.13 3.59
N ASP A 302 28.52 -16.49 4.42
CA ASP A 302 28.97 -15.60 5.51
C ASP A 302 29.10 -16.42 6.81
N PRO A 303 30.25 -16.39 7.52
CA PRO A 303 30.44 -17.13 8.77
C PRO A 303 29.49 -16.68 9.89
N ASP A 304 29.05 -15.42 9.91
CA ASP A 304 28.13 -14.90 10.92
C ASP A 304 26.73 -15.46 10.71
N ILE A 305 26.31 -15.69 9.46
CA ILE A 305 25.05 -16.38 9.15
C ILE A 305 25.07 -17.80 9.73
N GLN A 306 26.17 -18.54 9.52
CA GLN A 306 26.30 -19.90 10.05
C GLN A 306 26.32 -19.92 11.58
N LYS A 307 26.92 -18.90 12.19
CA LYS A 307 26.92 -18.74 13.64
C LYS A 307 25.52 -18.44 14.17
N PHE A 308 24.79 -17.52 13.52
CA PHE A 308 23.41 -17.20 13.85
C PHE A 308 22.50 -18.43 13.80
N LEU A 309 22.53 -19.19 12.71
CA LEU A 309 21.70 -20.39 12.58
C LEU A 309 21.97 -21.45 13.66
N LYS A 310 23.22 -21.58 14.14
CA LYS A 310 23.57 -22.48 15.24
C LYS A 310 23.06 -22.02 16.59
N LEU A 311 22.81 -20.72 16.78
CA LEU A 311 22.24 -20.19 18.03
C LEU A 311 20.73 -20.43 18.10
N LEU A 312 20.07 -20.65 16.96
CA LEU A 312 18.65 -20.93 16.88
C LEU A 312 18.30 -22.42 17.05
N ASP A 313 19.26 -23.33 16.80
CA ASP A 313 19.12 -24.78 16.99
C ASP A 313 19.07 -25.13 18.49
#